data_AF-A0A3D1BIJ2-F1
#
_entry.id   AF-A0A3D1BIJ2-F1
#
_cell.length_a   1.000
_cell.length_b   1.000
_cell.length_c   1.000
_cell.angle_alpha   90.00
_cell.angle_beta   90.00
_cell.angle_gamma   90.00
#
_symmetry.space_group_name_H-M   'P 1'
#
loop_
_entity.id
_entity.type
_entity.pdbx_description
1 polymer ?
#
loop_
_entity_poly.entity_id
_entity_poly.type
_entity_poly.pdbx_seq_one_letter_code
_entity_poly.pdbx_strand_id
1 'polypeptide(L)'
;MRRFVIRYSVEFFVLFTGLLLTFYIEDLNQHRHKVELKDQSLSRLIKNVEDDVTDLTINLFKIQSAIDYWKVLADSSDVFFERDKDTLGYYLTAMSRTSTIFYANQEEYVTLRNSGYLELIEHDSLVNYLQKRQSSYNAFKKVEDKIIQYEQKIVDLVNAKTGLEELGSIEFAGYDHGMYASYVHDAPLTRGELNMLGYKADQNRFYKPLILEAIRNDSILIDLIRREIQHLD
;
A
#
# COMPACT_ATOMS: atom_id res chain seq x y z
N MET A 1 30.86 -48.43 -51.92
CA MET A 1 30.56 -47.01 -51.60
C MET A 1 29.14 -46.78 -51.11
N ARG A 2 28.07 -47.11 -51.86
CA ARG A 2 26.68 -46.80 -51.48
C ARG A 2 26.25 -47.29 -50.08
N ARG A 3 26.63 -48.51 -49.68
CA ARG A 3 26.37 -49.04 -48.33
C ARG A 3 27.09 -48.29 -47.21
N PHE A 4 28.33 -47.83 -47.46
CA PHE A 4 29.09 -47.05 -46.50
C PHE A 4 28.50 -45.65 -46.33
N VAL A 5 28.12 -45.00 -47.44
CA VAL A 5 27.45 -43.69 -47.40
C VAL A 5 26.14 -43.77 -46.62
N ILE A 6 25.29 -44.77 -46.91
CA ILE A 6 24.02 -44.96 -46.19
C ILE A 6 24.28 -45.19 -44.69
N ARG A 7 25.25 -46.04 -44.33
CA ARG A 7 25.59 -46.31 -42.94
C ARG A 7 26.03 -45.05 -42.19
N TYR A 8 26.98 -44.30 -42.74
CA TYR A 8 27.49 -43.08 -42.11
C TYR A 8 26.44 -41.97 -42.07
N SER A 9 25.59 -41.85 -43.08
CA SER A 9 24.46 -40.90 -43.04
C SER A 9 23.47 -41.27 -41.94
N VAL A 10 23.11 -42.54 -41.78
CA VAL A 10 22.23 -43.00 -40.69
C VAL A 10 22.88 -42.77 -39.33
N GLU A 11 24.16 -43.12 -39.16
CA GLU A 11 24.90 -42.87 -37.92
C GLU A 11 24.94 -41.37 -37.59
N PHE A 12 25.20 -40.50 -38.57
CA PHE A 12 25.15 -39.05 -38.40
C PHE A 12 23.76 -38.56 -38.00
N PHE A 13 22.70 -39.00 -38.67
CA PHE A 13 21.33 -38.60 -38.34
C PHE A 13 20.93 -39.03 -36.94
N VAL A 14 21.31 -40.24 -36.51
CA VAL A 14 21.02 -40.72 -35.15
C VAL A 14 21.74 -39.87 -34.11
N LEU A 15 23.03 -39.59 -34.31
CA LEU A 15 23.80 -38.74 -33.39
C LEU A 15 23.28 -37.30 -33.34
N PHE A 16 23.00 -36.72 -34.51
CA PHE A 16 22.50 -35.35 -34.63
C PHE A 16 21.10 -35.21 -34.01
N THR A 17 20.21 -36.17 -34.26
CA THR A 17 18.86 -36.17 -33.64
C THR A 17 18.95 -36.37 -32.13
N GLY A 18 19.85 -37.25 -31.66
CA GLY A 18 20.10 -37.42 -30.22
C GLY A 18 20.53 -36.12 -29.55
N LEU A 19 21.47 -35.39 -30.16
CA LEU A 19 21.93 -34.09 -29.66
C LEU A 19 20.81 -33.04 -29.64
N LEU A 20 20.02 -32.95 -30.71
CA LEU A 20 18.86 -32.04 -30.77
C LEU A 20 17.81 -32.37 -29.69
N LEU A 21 17.53 -33.65 -29.46
CA LEU A 21 16.61 -34.08 -28.41
C LEU A 21 17.13 -33.71 -27.02
N THR A 22 18.43 -33.84 -26.76
CA THR A 22 19.03 -33.41 -25.49
C THR A 22 18.86 -31.90 -25.29
N PHE A 23 19.17 -31.08 -26.31
CA PHE A 23 18.97 -29.63 -26.21
C PHE A 23 17.50 -29.26 -26.03
N TYR A 24 16.58 -29.93 -26.71
CA TYR A 24 15.15 -29.69 -26.59
C TYR A 24 14.62 -30.04 -25.18
N ILE A 25 15.03 -31.17 -24.62
CA ILE A 25 14.65 -31.57 -23.25
C ILE A 25 15.20 -30.58 -22.22
N GLU A 26 16.44 -30.14 -22.40
CA GLU A 26 17.08 -29.14 -21.53
C GLU A 26 16.30 -27.81 -21.57
N ASP A 27 15.96 -27.32 -22.76
CA ASP A 27 15.19 -26.09 -22.94
C ASP A 27 13.80 -26.19 -22.28
N LEU A 28 13.10 -27.31 -22.44
CA LEU A 28 11.83 -27.57 -21.76
C LEU A 28 11.97 -27.56 -20.24
N ASN A 29 13.03 -28.17 -19.70
CA ASN A 29 13.26 -28.19 -18.26
C ASN A 29 13.59 -26.80 -17.71
N GLN A 30 14.41 -26.02 -18.42
CA GLN A 30 14.72 -24.64 -18.06
C GLN A 30 13.47 -23.76 -18.11
N HIS A 31 12.63 -23.92 -19.12
CA HIS A 31 11.37 -23.19 -19.22
C HIS A 31 10.43 -23.51 -18.06
N ARG A 32 10.22 -24.80 -17.76
CA ARG A 32 9.43 -25.26 -16.62
C ARG A 32 9.94 -24.67 -15.30
N HIS A 33 11.25 -24.70 -15.09
CA HIS A 33 11.86 -24.14 -13.88
C HIS A 33 11.62 -22.63 -13.76
N LYS A 34 11.66 -21.88 -14.87
CA LYS A 34 11.33 -20.45 -14.85
C LYS A 34 9.86 -20.19 -14.51
N VAL A 35 8.94 -21.03 -15.01
CA VAL A 35 7.51 -20.96 -14.67
C VAL A 35 7.31 -21.24 -13.18
N GLU A 36 7.96 -22.25 -12.62
CA GLU A 36 7.91 -22.53 -11.16
C GLU A 36 8.40 -21.33 -10.33
N LEU A 37 9.49 -20.67 -10.74
CA LEU A 37 10.00 -19.48 -10.07
C LEU A 37 9.07 -18.26 -10.19
N LYS A 38 8.42 -18.09 -11.36
CA LYS A 38 7.36 -17.09 -11.56
C LYS A 38 6.24 -17.31 -10.54
N ASP A 39 5.72 -18.53 -10.44
CA ASP A 39 4.58 -18.87 -9.57
C ASP A 39 4.94 -18.72 -8.09
N GLN A 40 6.16 -19.07 -7.69
CA GLN A 40 6.66 -18.82 -6.34
C GLN A 40 6.75 -17.33 -6.01
N SER A 41 7.20 -16.49 -6.95
CA SER A 41 7.26 -15.04 -6.73
C SER A 41 5.86 -14.42 -6.70
N LEU A 42 4.97 -14.85 -7.59
CA LEU A 42 3.55 -14.48 -7.58
C LEU A 42 2.84 -14.87 -6.27
N SER A 43 3.12 -16.06 -5.74
CA SER A 43 2.59 -16.53 -4.45
C SER A 43 3.05 -15.66 -3.28
N ARG A 44 4.33 -15.27 -3.26
CA ARG A 44 4.87 -14.34 -2.26
C ARG A 44 4.28 -12.94 -2.41
N LEU A 45 4.05 -12.50 -3.65
CA LEU A 45 3.41 -11.23 -3.93
C LEU A 45 1.99 -11.16 -3.37
N ILE A 46 1.20 -12.24 -3.43
CA ILE A 46 -0.13 -12.28 -2.80
C ILE A 46 -0.04 -11.89 -1.33
N LYS A 47 0.88 -12.51 -0.58
CA LYS A 47 1.05 -12.21 0.85
C LYS A 47 1.40 -10.75 1.09
N ASN A 48 2.34 -10.20 0.31
CA ASN A 48 2.70 -8.78 0.40
C ASN A 48 1.49 -7.87 0.12
N VAL A 49 0.64 -8.25 -0.84
CA VAL A 49 -0.58 -7.49 -1.17
C VAL A 49 -1.62 -7.57 -0.04
N GLU A 50 -1.77 -8.73 0.60
CA GLU A 50 -2.67 -8.91 1.75
C GLU A 50 -2.22 -8.08 2.97
N ASP A 51 -0.91 -8.04 3.25
CA ASP A 51 -0.33 -7.19 4.29
C ASP A 51 -0.55 -5.69 3.95
N ASP A 52 -0.27 -5.27 2.71
CA ASP A 52 -0.50 -3.90 2.24
C ASP A 52 -2.00 -3.49 2.36
N VAL A 53 -2.94 -4.39 2.05
CA VAL A 53 -4.40 -4.14 2.20
C VAL A 53 -4.79 -3.93 3.66
N THR A 54 -4.15 -4.66 4.58
CA THR A 54 -4.37 -4.50 6.02
C THR A 54 -3.94 -3.10 6.47
N ASP A 55 -2.74 -2.67 6.06
CA ASP A 55 -2.21 -1.34 6.36
C ASP A 55 -3.09 -0.22 5.75
N LEU A 56 -3.51 -0.39 4.49
CA LEU A 56 -4.43 0.55 3.83
C LEU A 56 -5.77 0.67 4.56
N THR A 57 -6.25 -0.42 5.16
CA THR A 57 -7.50 -0.43 5.94
C THR A 57 -7.36 0.36 7.25
N ILE A 58 -6.23 0.22 7.95
CA ILE A 58 -5.93 1.04 9.14
C ILE A 58 -5.79 2.51 8.74
N ASN A 59 -5.10 2.79 7.64
CA ASN A 59 -4.97 4.15 7.11
C ASN A 59 -6.34 4.76 6.77
N LEU A 60 -7.25 3.99 6.19
CA LEU A 60 -8.63 4.42 5.92
C LEU A 60 -9.38 4.82 7.20
N PHE A 61 -9.18 4.08 8.30
CA PHE A 61 -9.74 4.44 9.60
C PHE A 61 -9.22 5.80 10.07
N LYS A 62 -7.90 6.03 10.05
CA LYS A 62 -7.29 7.30 10.46
C LYS A 62 -7.74 8.48 9.60
N ILE A 63 -7.84 8.27 8.28
CA ILE A 63 -8.36 9.25 7.33
C ILE A 63 -9.80 9.62 7.69
N GLN A 64 -10.66 8.64 7.97
CA GLN A 64 -12.04 8.89 8.35
C GLN A 64 -12.12 9.63 9.69
N SER A 65 -11.34 9.21 10.69
CA SER A 65 -11.27 9.89 11.99
C SER A 65 -10.87 11.36 11.85
N ALA A 66 -9.88 11.69 11.01
CA ALA A 66 -9.49 13.08 10.76
C ALA A 66 -10.66 13.93 10.23
N ILE A 67 -11.44 13.37 9.30
CA ILE A 67 -12.60 14.04 8.71
C ILE A 67 -13.68 14.28 9.77
N ASP A 68 -13.91 13.32 10.65
CA ASP A 68 -14.96 13.41 11.66
C ASP A 68 -14.55 14.30 12.85
N TYR A 69 -13.29 14.23 13.30
CA TYR A 69 -12.76 15.14 14.31
C TYR A 69 -12.81 16.60 13.85
N TRP A 70 -12.51 16.86 12.58
CA TRP A 70 -12.70 18.20 12.03
C TRP A 70 -14.15 18.67 12.12
N LYS A 71 -15.15 17.82 11.83
CA LYS A 71 -16.57 18.22 11.93
C LYS A 71 -16.90 18.63 13.36
N VAL A 72 -16.50 17.80 14.32
CA VAL A 72 -16.74 18.07 15.74
C VAL A 72 -16.08 19.38 16.17
N LEU A 73 -14.83 19.62 15.78
CA LEU A 73 -14.12 20.86 16.08
C LEU A 73 -14.77 22.07 15.39
N ALA A 74 -15.17 21.95 14.12
CA ALA A 74 -15.79 23.05 13.38
C ALA A 74 -17.15 23.46 13.98
N ASP A 75 -17.94 22.49 14.45
CA ASP A 75 -19.29 22.74 14.94
C ASP A 75 -19.33 23.12 16.43
N SER A 76 -18.34 22.68 17.23
CA SER A 76 -18.45 22.69 18.70
C SER A 76 -17.22 23.21 19.45
N SER A 77 -16.16 23.68 18.77
CA SER A 77 -14.93 24.13 19.47
C SER A 77 -15.17 25.21 20.51
N ASP A 78 -16.05 26.17 20.24
CA ASP A 78 -16.33 27.27 21.17
C ASP A 78 -17.10 26.79 22.40
N VAL A 79 -18.03 25.85 22.21
CA VAL A 79 -18.78 25.22 23.31
C VAL A 79 -17.84 24.43 24.21
N PHE A 80 -16.93 23.64 23.63
CA PHE A 80 -15.91 22.93 24.41
C PHE A 80 -14.95 23.90 25.11
N PHE A 81 -14.53 24.97 24.42
CA PHE A 81 -13.68 25.98 25.03
C PHE A 81 -14.30 26.59 26.30
N GLU A 82 -15.62 26.82 26.32
CA GLU A 82 -16.33 27.40 27.46
C GLU A 82 -16.66 26.38 28.56
N ARG A 83 -16.93 25.12 28.20
CA ARG A 83 -17.58 24.16 29.10
C ARG A 83 -16.78 22.88 29.37
N ASP A 84 -15.88 22.50 28.48
CA ASP A 84 -15.15 21.23 28.54
C ASP A 84 -13.82 21.30 27.76
N LYS A 85 -12.80 21.81 28.45
CA LYS A 85 -11.44 21.98 27.92
C LYS A 85 -10.75 20.64 27.63
N ASP A 86 -11.12 19.57 28.33
CA ASP A 86 -10.53 18.25 28.15
C ASP A 86 -10.99 17.66 26.83
N THR A 87 -12.27 17.77 26.51
CA THR A 87 -12.81 17.36 25.21
C THR A 87 -12.20 18.17 24.06
N LEU A 88 -11.99 19.49 24.23
CA LEU A 88 -11.30 20.31 23.21
C LEU A 88 -9.85 19.85 23.00
N GLY A 89 -9.12 19.60 24.09
CA GLY A 89 -7.75 19.09 24.07
C GLY A 89 -7.66 17.71 23.42
N TYR A 90 -8.61 16.82 23.72
CA TYR A 90 -8.74 15.50 23.09
C TYR A 90 -8.88 15.61 21.58
N TYR A 91 -9.89 16.33 21.06
CA TYR A 91 -10.13 16.39 19.62
C TYR A 91 -9.00 17.09 18.87
N LEU A 92 -8.40 18.13 19.47
CA LEU A 92 -7.26 18.82 18.85
C LEU A 92 -6.03 17.91 18.75
N THR A 93 -5.73 17.16 19.82
CA THR A 93 -4.62 16.20 19.85
C THR A 93 -4.90 15.02 18.92
N ALA A 94 -6.11 14.46 18.95
CA ALA A 94 -6.50 13.36 18.06
C ALA A 94 -6.36 13.77 16.58
N MET A 95 -6.75 15.00 16.23
CA MET A 95 -6.57 15.54 14.89
C MET A 95 -5.08 15.68 14.50
N SER A 96 -4.17 15.85 15.46
CA SER A 96 -2.72 15.88 15.22
C SER A 96 -2.07 14.50 15.11
N ARG A 97 -2.82 13.40 15.23
CA ARG A 97 -2.29 12.01 15.25
C ARG A 97 -2.85 11.12 14.13
N THR A 98 -3.57 11.72 13.18
CA THR A 98 -4.27 11.02 12.10
C THR A 98 -3.49 10.89 10.78
N SER A 99 -2.19 11.19 10.76
CA SER A 99 -1.33 10.93 9.60
C SER A 99 -1.25 9.43 9.31
N THR A 100 -1.14 9.10 8.03
CA THR A 100 -0.96 7.73 7.56
C THR A 100 0.47 7.55 7.12
N ILE A 101 0.95 6.31 7.24
CA ILE A 101 2.21 5.88 6.65
C ILE A 101 1.87 4.66 5.81
N PHE A 102 2.21 4.69 4.54
CA PHE A 102 2.12 3.53 3.68
C PHE A 102 3.49 3.15 3.13
N TYR A 103 3.96 1.95 3.48
CA TYR A 103 5.24 1.41 3.02
C TYR A 103 5.03 0.10 2.28
N ALA A 104 4.81 0.18 0.96
CA ALA A 104 4.64 -1.00 0.14
C ALA A 104 5.93 -1.81 0.01
N ASN A 105 5.82 -3.13 0.20
CA ASN A 105 6.89 -4.06 -0.19
C ASN A 105 6.93 -4.23 -1.72
N GLN A 106 8.00 -3.75 -2.35
CA GLN A 106 8.19 -3.81 -3.81
C GLN A 106 9.15 -4.91 -4.27
N GLU A 107 9.76 -5.67 -3.35
CA GLU A 107 10.84 -6.60 -3.67
C GLU A 107 10.41 -7.70 -4.66
N GLU A 108 9.24 -8.28 -4.44
CA GLU A 108 8.72 -9.34 -5.31
C GLU A 108 8.34 -8.80 -6.69
N TYR A 109 7.72 -7.62 -6.78
CA TYR A 109 7.42 -7.00 -8.08
C TYR A 109 8.70 -6.68 -8.86
N VAL A 110 9.72 -6.15 -8.18
CA VAL A 110 11.03 -5.86 -8.80
C VAL A 110 11.71 -7.15 -9.24
N THR A 111 11.59 -8.23 -8.47
CA THR A 111 12.10 -9.56 -8.84
C THR A 111 11.40 -10.10 -10.08
N LEU A 112 10.07 -10.09 -10.13
CA LEU A 112 9.29 -10.48 -11.32
C LEU A 112 9.74 -9.74 -12.58
N ARG A 113 9.96 -8.43 -12.45
CA ARG A 113 10.40 -7.58 -13.57
C ARG A 113 11.83 -7.87 -13.99
N ASN A 114 12.78 -7.89 -13.06
CA ASN A 114 14.20 -7.99 -13.36
C ASN A 114 14.60 -9.40 -13.82
N SER A 115 13.89 -10.44 -13.37
CA SER A 115 14.12 -11.83 -13.77
C SER A 115 13.42 -12.20 -15.09
N GLY A 116 12.67 -11.28 -15.70
CA GLY A 116 11.91 -11.53 -16.94
C GLY A 116 10.65 -12.38 -16.73
N TYR A 117 10.24 -12.65 -15.48
CA TYR A 117 9.07 -13.49 -15.19
C TYR A 117 7.75 -12.83 -15.58
N LEU A 118 7.71 -11.50 -15.69
CA LEU A 118 6.56 -10.80 -16.25
C LEU A 118 6.23 -11.23 -17.69
N GLU A 119 7.23 -11.65 -18.48
CA GLU A 119 7.02 -12.14 -19.85
C GLU A 119 6.41 -13.55 -19.89
N LEU A 120 6.45 -14.26 -18.76
CA LEU A 120 5.88 -15.59 -18.59
C LEU A 120 4.46 -15.56 -18.01
N ILE A 121 3.93 -14.37 -17.74
CA ILE A 121 2.55 -14.18 -17.31
C ILE A 121 1.65 -14.23 -18.54
N GLU A 122 0.71 -15.17 -18.57
CA GLU A 122 -0.17 -15.36 -19.73
C GLU A 122 -1.33 -14.35 -19.74
N HIS A 123 -1.80 -13.93 -18.56
CA HIS A 123 -2.91 -12.99 -18.45
C HIS A 123 -2.43 -11.53 -18.58
N ASP A 124 -2.64 -10.91 -19.74
CA ASP A 124 -2.33 -9.48 -19.98
C ASP A 124 -2.94 -8.53 -18.93
N SER A 125 -4.13 -8.87 -18.42
CA SER A 125 -4.76 -8.10 -17.35
C SER A 125 -3.94 -8.09 -16.07
N LEU A 126 -3.29 -9.21 -15.72
CA LEU A 126 -2.45 -9.29 -14.53
C LEU A 126 -1.25 -8.33 -14.63
N VAL A 127 -0.57 -8.31 -15.79
CA VAL A 127 0.55 -7.39 -16.03
C VAL A 127 0.13 -5.93 -15.87
N ASN A 128 -1.04 -5.57 -16.41
CA ASN A 128 -1.58 -4.20 -16.29
C ASN A 128 -1.88 -3.82 -14.83
N TYR A 129 -2.47 -4.72 -14.04
CA TYR A 129 -2.74 -4.46 -12.62
C TYR A 129 -1.46 -4.32 -11.80
N LEU A 130 -0.44 -5.15 -12.06
CA LEU A 130 0.88 -5.05 -11.43
C LEU A 130 1.53 -3.69 -11.70
N GLN A 131 1.49 -3.20 -12.94
CA GLN A 131 2.02 -1.89 -13.32
C GLN A 131 1.21 -0.72 -12.74
N LYS A 132 -0.12 -0.81 -12.75
CA LYS A 132 -1.01 0.21 -12.16
C LYS A 132 -0.74 0.38 -10.67
N ARG A 133 -0.61 -0.74 -9.94
CA ARG A 133 -0.29 -0.74 -8.51
C ARG A 133 0.99 0.02 -8.20
N GLN A 134 2.07 -0.28 -8.93
CA GLN A 134 3.34 0.41 -8.76
C GLN A 134 3.24 1.92 -8.99
N SER A 135 2.44 2.34 -9.98
CA SER A 135 2.23 3.75 -10.29
C SER A 135 1.45 4.49 -9.20
N SER A 136 0.46 3.84 -8.59
CA SER A 136 -0.37 4.39 -7.52
C SER A 136 0.43 4.71 -6.25
N TYR A 137 1.45 3.92 -5.92
CA TYR A 137 2.28 4.14 -4.72
C TYR A 137 3.00 5.47 -4.70
N ASN A 138 3.51 5.90 -5.86
CA ASN A 138 4.13 7.22 -5.99
C ASN A 138 3.12 8.36 -5.81
N ALA A 139 1.85 8.13 -6.17
CA ALA A 139 0.80 9.11 -5.98
C ALA A 139 0.40 9.23 -4.50
N PHE A 140 0.29 8.11 -3.77
CA PHE A 140 -0.04 8.10 -2.34
C PHE A 140 0.97 8.90 -1.52
N LYS A 141 2.27 8.64 -1.73
CA LYS A 141 3.34 9.33 -1.01
C LYS A 141 3.24 10.86 -1.09
N LYS A 142 2.91 11.40 -2.28
CA LYS A 142 2.74 12.85 -2.47
C LYS A 142 1.54 13.43 -1.70
N VAL A 143 0.49 12.64 -1.50
CA VAL A 143 -0.69 13.06 -0.72
C VAL A 143 -0.37 12.96 0.77
N GLU A 144 0.28 11.88 1.21
CA GLU A 144 0.73 11.70 2.59
C GLU A 144 1.69 12.81 3.03
N ASP A 145 2.67 13.18 2.20
CA ASP A 145 3.60 14.28 2.49
C ASP A 145 2.85 15.59 2.78
N LYS A 146 1.76 15.88 2.05
CA LYS A 146 0.92 17.06 2.32
C LYS A 146 0.17 16.93 3.64
N ILE A 147 -0.41 15.77 3.93
CA ILE A 147 -1.13 15.52 5.19
C ILE A 147 -0.18 15.66 6.38
N ILE A 148 1.04 15.13 6.28
CA ILE A 148 2.09 15.23 7.30
C ILE A 148 2.49 16.69 7.54
N GLN A 149 2.63 17.49 6.49
CA GLN A 149 2.93 18.93 6.64
C GLN A 149 1.84 19.68 7.42
N TYR A 150 0.57 19.37 7.19
CA TYR A 150 -0.51 19.97 7.98
C TYR A 150 -0.54 19.41 9.40
N GLU A 151 -0.27 18.12 9.57
CA GLU A 151 -0.19 17.52 10.90
C GLU A 151 0.87 18.18 11.77
N GLN A 152 2.06 18.43 11.24
CA GLN A 152 3.12 19.10 12.00
C GLN A 152 2.67 20.48 12.51
N LYS A 153 1.94 21.25 11.69
CA LYS A 153 1.38 22.54 12.11
C LYS A 153 0.31 22.40 13.19
N ILE A 154 -0.45 21.31 13.18
CA ILE A 154 -1.43 21.01 14.22
C ILE A 154 -0.73 20.55 15.49
N VAL A 155 0.37 19.79 15.40
CA VAL A 155 1.20 19.45 16.55
C VAL A 155 1.76 20.71 17.20
N ASP A 156 2.23 21.68 16.40
CA ASP A 156 2.69 22.98 16.94
C ASP A 156 1.55 23.73 17.64
N LEU A 157 0.32 23.64 17.11
CA LEU A 157 -0.88 24.21 17.73
C LEU A 157 -1.26 23.50 19.04
N VAL A 158 -1.18 22.17 19.09
CA VAL A 158 -1.37 21.36 20.30
C VAL A 158 -0.36 21.80 21.36
N ASN A 159 0.92 21.79 21.03
CA ASN A 159 2.00 22.20 21.95
C ASN A 159 1.83 23.62 22.49
N ALA A 160 1.26 24.52 21.70
CA ALA A 160 1.01 25.90 22.11
C ALA A 160 -0.24 26.06 23.01
N LYS A 161 -1.19 25.13 22.97
CA LYS A 161 -2.53 25.34 23.54
C LYS A 161 -3.01 24.28 24.53
N THR A 162 -2.34 23.14 24.63
CA THR A 162 -2.68 22.08 25.59
C THR A 162 -1.69 22.05 26.75
N GLY A 163 -2.12 21.50 27.88
CA GLY A 163 -1.29 21.30 29.07
C GLY A 163 -0.29 20.16 28.92
N LEU A 164 0.44 19.89 30.00
CA LEU A 164 1.41 18.79 30.11
C LEU A 164 0.87 17.57 30.86
N GLU A 165 -0.25 17.71 31.58
CA GLU A 165 -0.85 16.62 32.35
C GLU A 165 -1.65 15.70 31.42
N GLU A 166 -1.22 14.44 31.36
CA GLU A 166 -1.84 13.41 30.52
C GLU A 166 -3.17 12.96 31.14
N LEU A 167 -4.25 13.03 30.35
CA LEU A 167 -5.61 12.66 30.79
C LEU A 167 -6.06 11.30 30.23
N GLY A 168 -5.44 10.83 29.16
CA GLY A 168 -5.71 9.52 28.55
C GLY A 168 -5.03 9.36 27.19
N SER A 169 -5.21 8.19 26.58
CA SER A 169 -4.64 7.82 25.28
C SER A 169 -5.55 8.19 24.11
N ILE A 170 -4.91 8.46 22.97
CA ILE A 170 -5.57 8.48 21.66
C ILE A 170 -5.34 7.11 21.03
N GLU A 171 -6.41 6.41 20.68
CA GLU A 171 -6.32 5.09 20.06
C GLU A 171 -6.95 5.09 18.67
N PHE A 172 -6.25 4.49 17.71
CA PHE A 172 -6.80 4.19 16.38
C PHE A 172 -6.71 2.71 16.11
N ALA A 173 -7.84 2.07 15.80
CA ALA A 173 -7.93 0.64 15.52
C ALA A 173 -7.27 -0.26 16.60
N GLY A 174 -7.34 0.13 17.88
CA GLY A 174 -6.75 -0.61 19.00
C GLY A 174 -5.26 -0.36 19.24
N TYR A 175 -4.64 0.57 18.50
CA TYR A 175 -3.25 0.96 18.69
C TYR A 175 -3.15 2.34 19.35
N ASP A 176 -2.32 2.45 20.39
CA ASP A 176 -2.00 3.71 21.07
C ASP A 176 -1.20 4.65 20.14
N HIS A 177 -1.64 5.91 20.08
CA HIS A 177 -1.06 7.00 19.29
C HIS A 177 -0.65 8.19 20.16
N GLY A 178 -0.46 7.95 21.46
CA GLY A 178 0.03 8.90 22.43
C GLY A 178 -1.08 9.53 23.26
N MET A 179 -0.65 10.31 24.24
CA MET A 179 -1.55 10.89 25.23
C MET A 179 -2.11 12.25 24.79
N TYR A 180 -3.29 12.60 25.30
CA TYR A 180 -3.84 13.95 25.20
C TYR A 180 -3.86 14.63 26.57
N ALA A 181 -3.90 15.95 26.54
CA ALA A 181 -4.00 16.82 27.71
C ALA A 181 -5.13 17.83 27.52
N SER A 182 -5.53 18.49 28.61
CA SER A 182 -6.55 19.54 28.59
C SER A 182 -6.12 20.74 27.74
N TYR A 183 -7.08 21.45 27.16
CA TYR A 183 -6.83 22.76 26.53
C TYR A 183 -6.67 23.85 27.60
N VAL A 184 -5.50 24.50 27.65
CA VAL A 184 -5.16 25.46 28.72
C VAL A 184 -5.02 26.90 28.23
N HIS A 185 -5.11 27.14 26.91
CA HIS A 185 -4.99 28.49 26.37
C HIS A 185 -6.20 29.38 26.70
N ASP A 186 -5.96 30.66 26.96
CA ASP A 186 -6.96 31.64 27.43
C ASP A 186 -7.93 32.13 26.35
N ALA A 187 -7.69 31.77 25.10
CA ALA A 187 -8.51 32.16 23.94
C ALA A 187 -8.90 30.94 23.11
N PRO A 188 -10.11 30.91 22.51
CA PRO A 188 -10.59 29.80 21.71
C PRO A 188 -9.76 29.56 20.45
N LEU A 189 -10.08 28.49 19.73
CA LEU A 189 -9.49 28.26 18.42
C LEU A 189 -9.87 29.41 17.48
N THR A 190 -8.87 29.99 16.83
CA THR A 190 -9.11 31.08 15.88
C THR A 190 -9.68 30.54 14.58
N ARG A 191 -10.34 31.40 13.79
CA ARG A 191 -10.78 31.03 12.44
C ARG A 191 -9.64 30.52 11.55
N GLY A 192 -8.43 31.06 11.72
CA GLY A 192 -7.24 30.61 10.99
C GLY A 192 -6.84 29.17 11.36
N GLU A 193 -6.90 28.84 12.65
CA GLU A 193 -6.62 27.49 13.17
C GLU A 193 -7.69 26.49 12.71
N LEU A 194 -8.98 26.85 12.80
CA LEU A 194 -10.07 26.01 12.30
C LEU A 194 -9.97 25.76 10.79
N ASN A 195 -9.62 26.79 10.00
CA ASN A 195 -9.38 26.63 8.56
C ASN A 195 -8.19 25.72 8.28
N MET A 196 -7.11 25.80 9.05
CA MET A 196 -5.95 24.90 8.93
C MET A 196 -6.34 23.44 9.19
N LEU A 197 -7.12 23.18 10.24
CA LEU A 197 -7.67 21.84 10.53
C LEU A 197 -8.57 21.37 9.37
N GLY A 198 -9.39 22.26 8.82
CA GLY A 198 -10.23 22.00 7.64
C GLY A 198 -9.43 21.63 6.40
N TYR A 199 -8.34 22.33 6.10
CA TYR A 199 -7.48 21.97 4.98
C TYR A 199 -6.89 20.56 5.12
N LYS A 200 -6.49 20.15 6.34
CA LYS A 200 -6.06 18.75 6.58
C LYS A 200 -7.20 17.78 6.32
N ALA A 201 -8.42 18.07 6.80
CA ALA A 201 -9.59 17.24 6.57
C ALA A 201 -9.92 17.12 5.07
N ASP A 202 -9.75 18.20 4.29
CA ASP A 202 -9.94 18.18 2.84
C ASP A 202 -8.89 17.33 2.12
N GLN A 203 -7.63 17.37 2.55
CA GLN A 203 -6.61 16.44 2.02
C GLN A 203 -7.00 14.99 2.31
N ASN A 204 -7.53 14.70 3.50
CA ASN A 204 -8.02 13.37 3.86
C ASN A 204 -9.26 12.95 3.03
N ARG A 205 -10.19 13.86 2.76
CA ARG A 205 -11.34 13.60 1.85
C ARG A 205 -10.89 13.26 0.45
N PHE A 206 -9.89 13.98 -0.06
CA PHE A 206 -9.28 13.69 -1.35
C PHE A 206 -8.56 12.34 -1.36
N TYR A 207 -7.86 12.00 -0.27
CA TYR A 207 -7.08 10.76 -0.18
C TYR A 207 -7.95 9.51 -0.05
N LYS A 208 -9.04 9.59 0.72
CA LYS A 208 -9.97 8.48 0.99
C LYS A 208 -10.37 7.64 -0.25
N PRO A 209 -10.88 8.22 -1.35
CA PRO A 209 -11.26 7.43 -2.53
C PRO A 209 -10.07 6.74 -3.20
N LEU A 210 -8.87 7.31 -3.12
CA LEU A 210 -7.66 6.70 -3.68
C LEU A 210 -7.29 5.41 -2.93
N ILE A 211 -7.37 5.44 -1.58
CA ILE A 211 -7.14 4.26 -0.74
C ILE A 211 -8.19 3.18 -0.99
N LEU A 212 -9.48 3.57 -1.09
CA LEU A 212 -10.56 2.63 -1.39
C LEU A 212 -10.37 1.96 -2.76
N GLU A 213 -9.96 2.73 -3.78
CA GLU A 213 -9.64 2.16 -5.09
C GLU A 213 -8.43 1.23 -5.02
N ALA A 214 -7.41 1.56 -4.23
CA ALA A 214 -6.23 0.72 -4.02
C ALA A 214 -6.61 -0.65 -3.48
N ILE A 215 -7.34 -0.68 -2.35
CA ILE A 215 -7.81 -1.92 -1.70
C ILE A 215 -8.63 -2.79 -2.67
N ARG A 216 -9.51 -2.15 -3.47
CA ARG A 216 -10.30 -2.86 -4.48
C ARG A 216 -9.42 -3.45 -5.58
N ASN A 217 -8.47 -2.68 -6.11
CA ASN A 217 -7.58 -3.13 -7.17
C ASN A 217 -6.64 -4.25 -6.67
N ASP A 218 -6.19 -4.18 -5.42
CA ASP A 218 -5.36 -5.21 -4.78
C ASP A 218 -6.13 -6.52 -4.59
N SER A 219 -7.42 -6.45 -4.24
CA SER A 219 -8.28 -7.64 -4.20
C SER A 219 -8.41 -8.30 -5.58
N ILE A 220 -8.62 -7.50 -6.63
CA ILE A 220 -8.67 -8.00 -8.02
C ILE A 220 -7.32 -8.60 -8.43
N LEU A 221 -6.21 -7.96 -8.04
CA LEU A 221 -4.87 -8.43 -8.33
C LEU A 221 -4.62 -9.81 -7.70
N ILE A 222 -4.98 -10.01 -6.43
CA ILE A 222 -4.85 -11.31 -5.75
C ILE A 222 -5.61 -12.40 -6.52
N ASP A 223 -6.85 -12.12 -6.95
CA ASP A 223 -7.65 -13.09 -7.71
C ASP A 223 -7.03 -13.42 -9.07
N LEU A 224 -6.48 -12.42 -9.77
CA LEU A 224 -5.78 -12.63 -11.04
C LEU A 224 -4.52 -13.48 -10.85
N ILE A 225 -3.75 -13.22 -9.79
CA ILE A 225 -2.55 -14.02 -9.48
C ILE A 225 -2.95 -15.46 -9.18
N ARG A 226 -4.00 -15.69 -8.37
CA ARG A 226 -4.47 -17.05 -8.06
C ARG A 226 -4.86 -17.83 -9.32
N ARG A 227 -5.54 -17.17 -10.27
CA ARG A 227 -5.91 -17.79 -11.55
C ARG A 227 -4.70 -18.09 -12.44
N GLU A 228 -3.72 -17.20 -12.47
CA GLU A 228 -2.46 -17.40 -13.21
C GLU A 228 -1.71 -18.64 -12.71
N ILE A 229 -1.63 -18.82 -11.39
CA ILE A 229 -0.96 -19.98 -10.78
C ILE A 229 -1.76 -21.27 -11.02
N GLN A 230 -3.09 -21.22 -10.90
CA GLN A 230 -3.96 -22.40 -11.07
C GLN A 230 -4.09 -22.89 -12.52
N HIS A 231 -3.74 -22.07 -13.51
CA HIS A 231 -3.89 -22.43 -14.92
C HIS A 231 -2.88 -23.47 -15.43
N LEU A 232 -1.94 -23.89 -14.59
CA LEU A 232 -0.82 -24.77 -14.95
C LEU A 232 -0.87 -26.17 -14.28
N ASP A 233 -1.89 -26.44 -13.46
CA ASP A 233 -2.22 -27.79 -12.94
C ASP A 233 -3.30 -28.48 -13.80
#